data_AF-A0A329UP03-F1
#
_entry.id   AF-A0A329UP03-F1
#
_cell.length_a   1.000
_cell.length_b   1.000
_cell.length_c   1.000
_cell.angle_alpha   90.00
_cell.angle_beta   90.00
_cell.angle_gamma   90.00
#
_symmetry.space_group_name_H-M   'P 1'
#
loop_
_entity.id
_entity.type
_entity.pdbx_description
1 polymer ?
#
loop_
_entity_poly.entity_id
_entity_poly.type
_entity_poly.pdbx_seq_one_letter_code
_entity_poly.pdbx_strand_id
1 'polypeptide(L)'
;MWHILVEYWAQWVCTLIGAGILAALPKIKALWNAVLALLHDRIYSECYRFIELGYVTQDGLRNLGYLYKTYHVMGGNGTGTELYNRAKALPIHNA
;
A
#
# COMPACT_ATOMS: atom_id res chain seq x y z
N MET A 1 45.35 -13.69 20.46
CA MET A 1 45.56 -13.59 19.00
C MET A 1 44.32 -14.03 18.23
N TRP A 2 43.84 -15.27 18.39
CA TRP A 2 42.65 -15.78 17.68
C TRP A 2 41.34 -14.99 17.95
N HIS A 3 41.09 -14.57 19.19
CA HIS A 3 39.88 -13.82 19.54
C HIS A 3 39.71 -12.50 18.74
N ILE A 4 40.81 -11.75 18.60
CA ILE A 4 40.84 -10.45 17.90
C ILE A 4 40.54 -10.62 16.40
N LEU A 5 41.04 -11.70 15.79
CA LEU A 5 40.75 -12.02 14.39
C LEU A 5 39.27 -12.30 14.17
N VAL A 6 38.63 -13.06 15.06
CA VAL A 6 37.20 -13.38 14.96
C VAL A 6 36.34 -12.14 15.11
N GLU A 7 36.62 -11.28 16.09
CA GLU A 7 35.88 -10.04 16.32
C GLU A 7 35.98 -9.06 15.14
N TYR A 8 37.17 -8.93 14.55
CA TYR A 8 37.38 -8.09 13.37
C TYR A 8 36.52 -8.54 12.19
N TRP A 9 36.57 -9.83 11.83
CA TRP A 9 35.77 -10.36 10.72
C TRP A 9 34.26 -10.30 11.02
N ALA A 10 33.85 -10.54 12.27
CA ALA A 10 32.46 -10.39 12.68
C ALA A 10 31.96 -8.95 12.49
N GLN A 11 32.76 -7.95 12.85
CA GLN A 11 32.41 -6.53 12.70
C GLN A 11 32.25 -6.13 11.22
N TRP A 12 33.11 -6.64 10.33
CA TRP A 12 32.97 -6.42 8.89
C TRP A 12 31.70 -7.05 8.31
N VAL A 13 31.37 -8.27 8.72
CA VAL A 13 30.12 -8.94 8.30
C VAL A 13 28.90 -8.14 8.76
N CYS A 14 28.84 -7.70 10.02
CA CYS A 14 27.74 -6.86 10.52
C CYS A 14 27.63 -5.55 9.73
N THR A 15 28.75 -4.92 9.41
CA THR A 15 28.79 -3.65 8.66
C THR A 15 28.28 -3.85 7.23
N LEU A 16 28.68 -4.91 6.54
CA LEU A 16 28.23 -5.21 5.19
C LEU A 16 26.73 -5.54 5.14
N ILE A 17 26.23 -6.30 6.11
CA ILE A 17 24.79 -6.59 6.22
C ILE A 17 24.01 -5.30 6.48
N GLY A 18 24.45 -4.47 7.43
CA GLY A 18 23.82 -3.19 7.74
C GLY A 18 23.79 -2.24 6.55
N ALA A 19 24.90 -2.12 5.82
CA ALA A 19 24.99 -1.33 4.59
C ALA A 19 24.04 -1.83 3.50
N GLY A 20 23.95 -3.16 3.32
CA GLY A 20 23.01 -3.78 2.38
C GLY A 20 21.54 -3.47 2.71
N ILE A 21 21.16 -3.54 3.99
CA ILE A 21 19.81 -3.17 4.45
C ILE A 21 19.53 -1.70 4.17
N LEU A 22 20.44 -0.80 4.55
CA LEU A 22 20.30 0.64 4.31
C LEU A 22 20.15 0.97 2.81
N ALA A 23 20.92 0.30 1.94
CA ALA A 23 20.84 0.47 0.50
C ALA A 23 19.52 -0.04 -0.10
N ALA A 24 18.83 -0.98 0.55
CA ALA A 24 17.54 -1.50 0.09
C ALA A 24 16.36 -0.58 0.45
N LEU A 25 16.47 0.23 1.53
CA LEU A 25 15.38 1.08 2.02
C LEU A 25 14.80 2.03 0.94
N PRO A 26 15.60 2.75 0.11
CA PRO A 26 15.05 3.64 -0.91
C PRO A 26 14.25 2.88 -1.99
N LYS A 27 14.70 1.67 -2.36
CA LYS A 27 14.00 0.84 -3.35
C LYS A 27 12.67 0.34 -2.80
N ILE A 28 12.64 -0.09 -1.54
CA ILE A 28 11.41 -0.50 -0.86
C ILE A 28 10.43 0.68 -0.79
N LYS A 29 10.92 1.88 -0.42
CA LYS A 29 10.10 3.09 -0.38
C LYS A 29 9.56 3.48 -1.76
N ALA A 30 10.37 3.37 -2.82
CA ALA A 30 9.93 3.63 -4.18
C ALA A 30 8.83 2.66 -4.63
N LEU A 31 8.98 1.36 -4.33
CA LEU A 31 7.94 0.37 -4.59
C LEU A 31 6.65 0.69 -3.83
N TRP A 32 6.78 1.06 -2.55
CA TRP A 32 5.66 1.47 -1.71
C TRP A 32 4.89 2.65 -2.31
N ASN A 33 5.60 3.69 -2.74
CA ASN A 33 4.99 4.87 -3.39
C ASN A 33 4.33 4.51 -4.73
N ALA A 34 4.95 3.63 -5.53
CA ALA A 34 4.38 3.18 -6.78
C ALA A 34 3.06 2.41 -6.57
N VAL A 35 3.02 1.51 -5.58
CA VAL A 35 1.79 0.78 -5.24
C VAL A 35 0.72 1.72 -4.69
N LEU A 36 1.09 2.69 -3.86
CA LEU A 36 0.16 3.72 -3.37
C LEU A 36 -0.46 4.52 -4.54
N ALA A 37 0.35 4.90 -5.53
CA ALA A 37 -0.13 5.62 -6.73
C ALA A 37 -1.08 4.76 -7.58
N LEU A 38 -0.79 3.47 -7.76
CA LEU A 38 -1.68 2.54 -8.47
C LEU A 38 -2.99 2.30 -7.72
N LEU A 39 -2.93 2.17 -6.39
CA LEU A 39 -4.13 2.05 -5.57
C LEU A 39 -4.98 3.32 -5.60
N HIS A 40 -4.34 4.48 -5.60
CA HIS A 40 -5.03 5.75 -5.77
C HIS A 40 -5.81 5.76 -7.10
N ASP A 41 -5.15 5.47 -8.21
CA ASP A 41 -5.80 5.41 -9.52
C ASP A 41 -6.96 4.40 -9.55
N ARG A 42 -6.73 3.19 -9.04
CA ARG A 42 -7.74 2.13 -9.07
C ARG A 42 -8.96 2.44 -8.21
N ILE A 43 -8.77 2.98 -7.00
CA ILE A 43 -9.88 3.36 -6.11
C ILE A 43 -10.69 4.47 -6.75
N TYR A 44 -10.03 5.49 -7.32
CA TYR A 44 -10.72 6.58 -7.99
C TYR A 44 -11.56 6.08 -9.15
N SER A 45 -10.97 5.25 -10.01
CA SER A 45 -11.69 4.65 -11.15
C SER A 45 -12.93 3.86 -10.72
N GLU A 46 -12.79 2.96 -9.74
CA GLU A 46 -13.92 2.16 -9.26
C GLU A 46 -14.99 3.00 -8.56
N CYS A 47 -14.59 3.93 -7.70
CA CYS A 47 -15.53 4.82 -7.03
C CYS A 47 -16.31 5.68 -8.03
N TYR A 48 -15.64 6.28 -9.02
CA TYR A 48 -16.33 7.04 -10.05
C TYR A 48 -17.30 6.18 -10.85
N ARG A 49 -16.87 4.97 -11.25
CA ARG A 49 -17.74 4.03 -11.96
C ARG A 49 -19.01 3.70 -11.16
N PHE A 50 -18.89 3.43 -9.86
CA PHE A 50 -20.07 3.17 -9.01
C PHE A 50 -20.94 4.40 -8.81
N ILE A 51 -20.34 5.57 -8.64
CA ILE A 51 -21.07 6.85 -8.50
C ILE A 51 -21.85 7.16 -9.77
N GLU A 52 -21.27 6.95 -10.96
CA GLU A 52 -21.95 7.12 -12.25
C GLU A 52 -23.10 6.11 -12.45
N LEU A 53 -22.91 4.87 -12.01
CA LEU A 53 -23.96 3.85 -12.03
C LEU A 53 -25.09 4.14 -11.02
N GLY A 54 -24.79 4.87 -9.94
CA GLY A 54 -25.73 5.17 -8.86
C GLY A 54 -26.02 3.99 -7.91
N TYR A 55 -25.35 2.85 -8.10
CA TYR A 55 -25.46 1.67 -7.23
C TYR A 55 -24.14 0.90 -7.17
N VAL A 56 -23.96 0.09 -6.13
CA VAL A 56 -22.80 -0.80 -5.96
C VAL A 56 -23.27 -2.23 -5.80
N THR A 57 -22.55 -3.20 -6.35
CA THR A 57 -22.82 -4.62 -6.10
C THR A 57 -22.16 -5.05 -4.79
N GLN A 58 -22.68 -6.09 -4.14
CA GLN A 58 -22.09 -6.60 -2.89
C GLN A 58 -20.61 -7.00 -3.06
N ASP A 59 -20.29 -7.67 -4.18
CA ASP A 59 -18.91 -8.03 -4.53
C ASP A 59 -18.06 -6.80 -4.85
N GLY A 60 -18.63 -5.82 -5.55
CA GLY A 60 -17.98 -4.55 -5.85
C GLY A 60 -17.60 -3.80 -4.57
N LEU A 61 -18.51 -3.74 -3.60
CA LEU A 61 -18.28 -3.08 -2.32
C LEU A 61 -17.20 -3.80 -1.50
N ARG A 62 -17.21 -5.14 -1.50
CA ARG A 62 -16.18 -5.95 -0.83
C ARG A 62 -14.80 -5.71 -1.46
N ASN A 63 -14.71 -5.75 -2.78
CA ASN A 63 -13.46 -5.48 -3.50
C ASN A 63 -12.95 -4.06 -3.23
N LEU A 64 -13.85 -3.07 -3.29
CA LEU A 64 -13.52 -1.68 -2.99
C LEU A 64 -13.03 -1.52 -1.54
N GLY A 65 -13.62 -2.23 -0.58
CA GLY A 65 -13.16 -2.26 0.81
C GLY A 65 -11.74 -2.83 0.96
N TYR A 66 -11.39 -3.89 0.23
CA TYR A 66 -10.02 -4.41 0.24
C TYR A 66 -9.00 -3.42 -0.34
N LEU A 67 -9.33 -2.79 -1.47
CA LEU A 67 -8.50 -1.76 -2.09
C LEU A 67 -8.31 -0.58 -1.13
N TYR A 68 -9.40 -0.07 -0.57
CA TYR A 68 -9.39 1.06 0.35
C TYR A 68 -8.60 0.77 1.63
N LYS A 69 -8.78 -0.41 2.26
CA LYS A 69 -8.02 -0.79 3.45
C LYS A 69 -6.51 -0.74 3.18
N THR A 70 -6.10 -1.30 2.06
CA THR A 70 -4.68 -1.36 1.67
C THR A 70 -4.15 0.04 1.35
N TYR A 71 -4.91 0.86 0.63
CA TYR A 71 -4.59 2.26 0.35
C TYR A 71 -4.44 3.11 1.62
N HIS A 72 -5.37 2.98 2.56
CA HIS A 72 -5.36 3.74 3.81
C HIS A 72 -4.15 3.38 4.67
N VAL A 73 -3.86 2.08 4.82
CA VAL A 73 -2.64 1.61 5.50
C VAL A 73 -1.38 2.13 4.80
N MET A 74 -1.43 2.30 3.47
CA MET A 74 -0.30 2.83 2.72
C MET A 74 -0.09 4.34 2.81
N GLY A 75 -0.87 5.06 3.61
CA GLY A 75 -0.78 6.52 3.72
C GLY A 75 -1.63 7.25 2.68
N GLY A 76 -2.73 6.63 2.26
CA GLY A 76 -3.73 7.24 1.38
C GLY A 76 -4.25 8.59 1.90
N ASN A 77 -4.64 9.46 0.97
CA ASN A 77 -5.12 10.81 1.26
C ASN A 77 -6.58 10.83 1.77
N GLY A 78 -6.96 11.97 2.38
CA GLY A 78 -8.33 12.20 2.86
C GLY A 78 -9.38 12.27 1.74
N THR A 79 -9.01 12.74 0.55
CA THR A 79 -9.93 12.85 -0.60
C THR A 79 -10.38 11.49 -1.11
N GLY A 80 -9.47 10.52 -1.23
CA GLY A 80 -9.79 9.15 -1.61
C GLY A 80 -10.63 8.43 -0.55
N THR A 81 -10.43 8.76 0.73
CA THR A 81 -11.27 8.28 1.84
C THR A 81 -12.70 8.79 1.73
N GLU A 82 -12.86 10.09 1.45
CA GLU A 82 -14.17 10.69 1.23
C GLU A 82 -14.87 10.09 0.00
N LEU A 83 -14.13 9.91 -1.09
CA LEU A 83 -14.66 9.29 -2.31
C LEU A 83 -15.11 7.84 -2.07
N TYR A 84 -14.33 7.07 -1.31
CA TYR A 84 -14.70 5.72 -0.86
C TYR A 84 -15.99 5.72 -0.03
N ASN A 85 -16.13 6.65 0.92
CA ASN A 85 -17.32 6.76 1.75
C ASN A 85 -18.57 7.07 0.93
N ARG A 86 -18.44 7.92 -0.10
CA ARG A 86 -19.53 8.21 -1.04
C ARG A 86 -19.95 6.98 -1.84
N ALA A 87 -18.99 6.26 -2.41
CA ALA A 87 -19.27 5.02 -3.15
C ALA A 87 -19.88 3.93 -2.25
N LYS A 88 -19.45 3.85 -0.97
CA LYS A 88 -20.00 2.94 0.03
C LYS A 88 -21.44 3.28 0.45
N ALA A 89 -21.83 4.55 0.38
CA ALA A 89 -23.17 5.01 0.74
C ALA A 89 -24.22 4.76 -0.37
N LEU A 90 -23.79 4.31 -1.55
CA LEU A 90 -24.69 4.00 -2.66
C LEU A 90 -25.58 2.78 -2.33
N PRO A 91 -26.80 2.71 -2.90
CA PRO A 91 -27.67 1.56 -2.74
C PRO A 91 -26.98 0.28 -3.24
N ILE A 92 -27.11 -0.79 -2.46
CA ILE A 92 -26.54 -2.09 -2.81
C ILE A 92 -27.54 -2.84 -3.69
N HIS A 93 -27.12 -3.15 -4.91
CA HIS A 93 -27.88 -4.01 -5.80
C HIS A 93 -27.30 -5.42 -5.76
N ASN A 94 -28.13 -6.39 -5.45
CA ASN A 94 -27.79 -7.80 -5.65
C ASN A 94 -27.99 -8.06 -7.15
N ALA A 95 -26.90 -8.05 -7.91
CA ALA A 95 -26.91 -8.60 -9.26
C ALA A 95 -27.09 -10.11 -9.19
#